data_AF-F9F303-F1
#
_entry.id   AF-F9F303-F1
#
_cell.length_a   1.000
_cell.length_b   1.000
_cell.length_c   1.000
_cell.angle_alpha   90.00
_cell.angle_beta   90.00
_cell.angle_gamma   90.00
#
_symmetry.space_group_name_H-M   'P 1'
#
loop_
_entity.id
_entity.type
_entity.pdbx_description
1 polymer ?
#
loop_
_entity_poly.entity_id
_entity_poly.type
_entity_poly.pdbx_seq_one_letter_code
_entity_poly.pdbx_strand_id
1 'polypeptide(L)'
;MLRQPHDVTKAQKLEFVEETVHLLGMGGFADAIVGLPGHGLTAEQRKRLRIGVELAGKPSLLLFLDEPTLGLDSQSSEAILTLLQKLAAGGLGILCTIHQPSAMLFQRFDRLLLMARGCKVAYFGDIGENSETVLEYFGERAPRRCNDAENPAEYLLDMIGNTSGHGFDWPCLWDKSTEANQVSTELERIVQSSSPKTSHGIDVVQVRQRGAYQVPLASQLPIVFMRILQQYGRSTTYITSKFRLAIAGTLFIGFSFFQPGQSILGIQNAIFSILMVCAMFSSLVQQSELAVFQPPAGDTCGSYMQPYLEQGATGKLLNPSAAANCSYCPLRYADQILARSD
;
A
#
# COMPACT_ATOMS: atom_id res chain seq x y z
N MET A 1 14.70 -6.39 8.47
CA MET A 1 15.21 -6.20 9.85
C MET A 1 14.11 -6.17 10.91
N LEU A 2 13.14 -5.25 10.83
CA LEU A 2 12.08 -5.09 11.84
C LEU A 2 10.86 -6.01 11.66
N ARG A 3 10.70 -6.63 10.49
CA ARG A 3 9.56 -7.50 10.13
C ARG A 3 9.62 -8.92 10.71
N GLN A 4 10.76 -9.31 11.29
CA GLN A 4 10.95 -10.62 11.92
C GLN A 4 11.29 -10.45 13.41
N PRO A 5 10.95 -11.44 14.26
CA PRO A 5 11.20 -11.41 15.69
C PRO A 5 12.65 -11.11 16.07
N HIS A 6 12.87 -10.64 17.29
CA HIS A 6 14.21 -10.39 17.83
C HIS A 6 15.05 -11.68 17.94
N ASP A 7 14.38 -12.83 18.10
CA ASP A 7 15.02 -14.14 18.28
C ASP A 7 15.84 -14.60 17.05
N VAL A 8 15.52 -14.06 15.87
CA VAL A 8 16.25 -14.37 14.62
C VAL A 8 17.47 -13.45 14.50
N THR A 9 18.65 -14.04 14.29
CA THR A 9 19.89 -13.29 14.16
C THR A 9 19.91 -12.40 12.92
N LYS A 10 20.70 -11.33 12.93
CA LYS A 10 20.86 -10.43 11.78
C LYS A 10 21.35 -11.18 10.53
N ALA A 11 22.25 -12.15 10.69
CA ALA A 11 22.79 -12.93 9.60
C ALA A 11 21.70 -13.77 8.91
N GLN A 12 20.90 -14.51 9.70
CA GLN A 12 19.77 -15.29 9.19
C GLN A 12 18.72 -14.39 8.49
N LYS A 13 18.47 -13.19 9.03
CA LYS A 13 17.57 -12.21 8.40
C LYS A 13 18.08 -11.77 7.02
N LEU A 14 19.40 -11.60 6.86
CA LEU A 14 19.99 -11.20 5.58
C LEU A 14 20.01 -12.36 4.57
N GLU A 15 20.34 -13.57 5.03
CA GLU A 15 20.30 -14.77 4.21
C GLU A 15 18.90 -15.05 3.66
N PHE A 16 17.87 -14.91 4.50
CA PHE A 16 16.48 -15.05 4.06
C PHE A 16 16.05 -13.97 3.06
N VAL A 17 16.57 -12.75 3.19
CA VAL A 17 16.32 -11.69 2.20
C VAL A 17 16.93 -12.06 0.85
N GLU A 18 18.14 -12.61 0.84
CA GLU A 18 18.79 -13.06 -0.39
C GLU A 18 18.02 -14.20 -1.07
N GLU A 19 17.55 -15.17 -0.29
CA GLU A 19 16.66 -16.24 -0.76
C GLU A 19 15.36 -15.67 -1.36
N THR A 20 14.77 -14.67 -0.70
CA THR A 20 13.55 -13.98 -1.20
C THR A 20 13.82 -13.23 -2.50
N VAL A 21 14.97 -12.56 -2.63
CA VAL A 21 15.40 -11.87 -3.86
C VAL A 21 15.53 -12.87 -5.01
N HIS A 22 16.13 -14.04 -4.75
CA HIS A 22 16.25 -15.10 -5.74
C HIS A 22 14.88 -15.69 -6.12
N LEU A 23 14.03 -16.00 -5.14
CA LEU A 23 12.69 -16.57 -5.34
C LEU A 23 11.79 -15.68 -6.21
N LEU A 24 11.86 -14.36 -6.00
CA LEU A 24 11.09 -13.38 -6.77
C LEU A 24 11.75 -13.00 -8.11
N GLY A 25 12.90 -13.59 -8.44
CA GLY A 25 13.65 -13.31 -9.66
C GLY A 25 14.11 -11.85 -9.75
N MET A 26 14.48 -11.24 -8.61
CA MET A 26 14.87 -9.83 -8.53
C MET A 26 16.38 -9.59 -8.64
N GLY A 27 17.19 -10.64 -8.81
CA GLY A 27 18.65 -10.54 -8.79
C GLY A 27 19.24 -9.48 -9.73
N GLY A 28 18.66 -9.28 -10.92
CA GLY A 28 19.13 -8.29 -11.89
C GLY A 28 18.91 -6.81 -11.48
N PHE A 29 18.10 -6.55 -10.45
CA PHE A 29 17.78 -5.20 -9.99
C PHE A 29 17.75 -5.07 -8.46
N ALA A 30 18.34 -6.02 -7.73
CA ALA A 30 18.34 -6.04 -6.27
C ALA A 30 18.99 -4.78 -5.66
N ASP A 31 20.05 -4.28 -6.29
CA ASP A 31 20.78 -3.06 -5.87
C ASP A 31 20.27 -1.77 -6.54
N ALA A 32 19.24 -1.86 -7.38
CA ALA A 32 18.71 -0.70 -8.08
C ALA A 32 17.95 0.25 -7.13
N ILE A 33 17.96 1.55 -7.45
CA ILE A 33 17.18 2.54 -6.72
C ILE A 33 15.69 2.37 -7.08
N VAL A 34 14.84 2.15 -6.06
CA VAL A 34 13.38 2.02 -6.24
C VAL A 34 12.79 3.21 -6.99
N GLY A 35 13.15 4.43 -6.55
CA GLY A 35 12.85 5.68 -7.24
C GLY A 35 11.36 6.04 -7.26
N LEU A 36 10.98 6.89 -8.22
CA LEU A 36 9.61 7.37 -8.45
C LEU A 36 9.01 6.63 -9.65
N PRO A 37 7.67 6.58 -9.82
CA PRO A 37 7.07 6.12 -11.07
C PRO A 37 7.73 6.82 -12.28
N GLY A 38 8.26 6.05 -13.24
CA GLY A 38 8.99 6.56 -14.41
C GLY A 38 10.51 6.75 -14.23
N HIS A 39 11.02 6.75 -12.99
CA HIS A 39 12.45 6.86 -12.70
C HIS A 39 12.86 5.84 -11.63
N GLY A 40 13.50 4.75 -12.02
CA GLY A 40 13.90 3.66 -11.11
C GLY A 40 13.30 2.33 -11.55
N LEU A 41 12.73 1.58 -10.61
CA LEU A 41 12.10 0.29 -10.90
C LEU A 41 10.84 0.44 -11.75
N THR A 42 10.61 -0.52 -12.65
CA THR A 42 9.38 -0.63 -13.44
C THR A 42 8.19 -0.97 -12.54
N ALA A 43 6.96 -0.80 -13.05
CA ALA A 43 5.74 -1.12 -12.31
C ALA A 43 5.72 -2.60 -11.85
N GLU A 44 6.10 -3.52 -12.75
CA GLU A 44 6.23 -4.95 -12.46
C GLU A 44 7.27 -5.22 -11.37
N GLN A 45 8.49 -4.67 -11.50
CA GLN A 45 9.56 -4.84 -10.52
C GLN A 45 9.17 -4.30 -9.14
N ARG A 46 8.43 -3.19 -9.09
CA ARG A 46 7.92 -2.62 -7.84
C ARG A 46 6.86 -3.53 -7.20
N LYS A 47 6.01 -4.18 -7.99
CA LYS A 47 5.04 -5.16 -7.48
C LYS A 47 5.74 -6.38 -6.89
N ARG A 48 6.77 -6.91 -7.56
CA ARG A 48 7.63 -7.98 -7.00
C ARG A 48 8.29 -7.54 -5.69
N LEU A 49 8.83 -6.32 -5.64
CA LEU A 49 9.45 -5.78 -4.43
C LEU A 49 8.47 -5.74 -3.25
N ARG A 50 7.23 -5.30 -3.48
CA ARG A 50 6.18 -5.29 -2.44
C ARG A 50 5.86 -6.67 -1.90
N ILE A 51 5.66 -7.64 -2.80
CA ILE A 51 5.47 -9.03 -2.42
C ILE A 51 6.67 -9.50 -1.58
N GLY A 52 7.89 -9.14 -1.96
CA GLY A 52 9.10 -9.44 -1.20
C GLY A 52 9.18 -8.78 0.17
N VAL A 53 8.68 -7.56 0.31
CA VAL A 53 8.59 -6.87 1.60
C VAL A 53 7.63 -7.59 2.54
N GLU A 54 6.52 -8.14 2.02
CA GLU A 54 5.59 -8.94 2.82
C GLU A 54 6.16 -10.34 3.13
N LEU A 55 6.79 -11.01 2.16
CA LEU A 55 7.48 -12.28 2.37
C LEU A 55 8.65 -12.17 3.35
N ALA A 56 9.31 -11.02 3.44
CA ALA A 56 10.38 -10.77 4.41
C ALA A 56 9.93 -10.97 5.87
N GLY A 57 8.63 -10.89 6.16
CA GLY A 57 8.05 -11.22 7.46
C GLY A 57 7.97 -12.73 7.77
N LYS A 58 8.29 -13.59 6.78
CA LYS A 58 8.17 -15.04 6.83
C LYS A 58 6.77 -15.48 7.30
N PRO A 59 5.70 -15.11 6.55
CA PRO A 59 4.34 -15.51 6.91
C PRO A 59 4.25 -17.04 6.95
N SER A 60 3.70 -17.59 8.03
CA SER A 60 3.69 -19.04 8.27
C SER A 60 2.53 -19.78 7.60
N LEU A 61 1.51 -19.07 7.11
CA LEU A 61 0.27 -19.71 6.66
C LEU A 61 -0.44 -18.96 5.52
N LEU A 62 -0.54 -17.62 5.61
CA LEU A 62 -1.33 -16.83 4.68
C LEU A 62 -0.64 -15.52 4.31
N LEU A 63 -0.61 -15.21 3.02
CA LEU A 63 -0.19 -13.93 2.44
C LEU A 63 -1.42 -13.17 1.92
N PHE A 64 -1.58 -11.92 2.33
CA PHE A 64 -2.64 -11.03 1.86
C PHE A 64 -2.10 -10.08 0.80
N LEU A 65 -2.76 -9.98 -0.34
CA LEU A 65 -2.38 -9.09 -1.43
C LEU A 65 -3.59 -8.29 -1.92
N ASP A 66 -3.47 -6.96 -1.90
CA ASP A 66 -4.51 -6.10 -2.46
C ASP A 66 -4.17 -5.74 -3.91
N GLU A 67 -5.04 -6.09 -4.86
CA GLU A 67 -4.93 -5.77 -6.29
C GLU A 67 -3.52 -6.02 -6.89
N PRO A 68 -3.02 -7.27 -6.89
CA PRO A 68 -1.64 -7.57 -7.29
C PRO A 68 -1.34 -7.24 -8.75
N THR A 69 -2.34 -7.27 -9.63
CA THR A 69 -2.21 -7.05 -11.08
C THR A 69 -2.54 -5.64 -11.55
N LEU A 70 -3.02 -4.76 -10.65
CA LEU A 70 -3.42 -3.40 -11.04
C LEU A 70 -2.24 -2.55 -11.50
N GLY A 71 -2.41 -1.88 -12.64
CA GLY A 71 -1.40 -0.99 -13.23
C GLY A 71 -0.30 -1.71 -14.01
N LEU A 72 -0.52 -2.99 -14.33
CA LEU A 72 0.38 -3.80 -15.16
C LEU A 72 -0.26 -4.09 -16.52
N ASP A 73 0.58 -4.27 -17.53
CA ASP A 73 0.14 -4.86 -18.80
C ASP A 73 -0.16 -6.36 -18.64
N SER A 74 -0.74 -6.98 -19.67
CA SER A 74 -1.15 -8.38 -19.64
C SER A 74 0.01 -9.35 -19.42
N GLN A 75 1.19 -9.09 -20.01
CA GLN A 75 2.36 -9.97 -19.85
C GLN A 75 2.96 -9.85 -18.45
N SER A 76 3.10 -8.63 -17.94
CA SER A 76 3.56 -8.38 -16.58
C SER A 76 2.61 -8.98 -15.52
N SER A 77 1.30 -8.89 -15.73
CA SER A 77 0.30 -9.48 -14.84
C SER A 77 0.42 -11.00 -14.78
N GLU A 78 0.62 -11.65 -15.93
CA GLU A 78 0.82 -13.10 -16.04
C GLU A 78 2.10 -13.56 -15.31
N ALA A 79 3.18 -12.78 -15.42
CA ALA A 79 4.42 -13.06 -14.70
C ALA A 79 4.22 -13.00 -13.17
N ILE A 80 3.45 -12.02 -12.67
CA ILE A 80 3.10 -11.92 -11.26
C ILE A 80 2.22 -13.09 -10.82
N LEU A 81 1.18 -13.47 -11.57
CA LEU A 81 0.34 -14.61 -11.20
C LEU A 81 1.11 -15.93 -11.21
N THR A 82 1.97 -16.16 -12.19
CA THR A 82 2.85 -17.33 -12.24
C THR A 82 3.75 -17.39 -10.99
N LEU A 83 4.23 -16.24 -10.52
CA LEU A 83 5.00 -16.15 -9.29
C LEU A 83 4.16 -16.48 -8.05
N LEU A 84 2.94 -15.94 -7.95
CA LEU A 84 2.02 -16.26 -6.86
C LEU A 84 1.66 -17.75 -6.83
N GLN A 85 1.41 -18.36 -8.00
CA GLN A 85 1.17 -19.80 -8.11
C GLN A 85 2.36 -20.64 -7.64
N LYS A 86 3.60 -20.24 -7.97
CA LYS A 86 4.81 -20.92 -7.47
C LYS A 86 4.94 -20.81 -5.95
N LEU A 87 4.60 -19.66 -5.37
CA LEU A 87 4.58 -19.47 -3.92
C LEU A 87 3.50 -20.33 -3.26
N ALA A 88 2.31 -20.40 -3.87
CA ALA A 88 1.20 -21.22 -3.40
C ALA A 88 1.54 -22.73 -3.45
N ALA A 89 2.18 -23.19 -4.52
CA ALA A 89 2.68 -24.55 -4.64
C ALA A 89 3.74 -24.90 -3.57
N GLY A 90 4.44 -23.89 -3.02
CA GLY A 90 5.33 -24.03 -1.86
C GLY A 90 4.61 -24.20 -0.52
N GLY A 91 3.27 -24.27 -0.50
CA GLY A 91 2.45 -24.44 0.70
C GLY A 91 2.04 -23.14 1.39
N LEU A 92 2.28 -21.98 0.76
CA LEU A 92 1.84 -20.69 1.28
C LEU A 92 0.42 -20.39 0.80
N GLY A 93 -0.56 -20.23 1.70
CA GLY A 93 -1.88 -19.73 1.32
C GLY A 93 -1.77 -18.29 0.81
N ILE A 94 -2.44 -17.97 -0.29
CA ILE A 94 -2.49 -16.60 -0.83
C ILE A 94 -3.95 -16.18 -0.92
N LEU A 95 -4.29 -15.06 -0.28
CA LEU A 95 -5.57 -14.41 -0.43
C LEU A 95 -5.36 -13.05 -1.10
N CYS A 96 -6.02 -12.84 -2.23
CA CYS A 96 -5.97 -11.56 -2.91
C CYS A 96 -7.35 -11.03 -3.30
N THR A 97 -7.46 -9.71 -3.31
CA THR A 97 -8.61 -8.96 -3.84
C THR A 97 -8.31 -8.54 -5.28
N ILE A 98 -9.30 -8.68 -6.15
CA ILE A 98 -9.22 -8.26 -7.56
C ILE A 98 -10.53 -7.60 -7.94
N HIS A 99 -10.44 -6.35 -8.40
CA HIS A 99 -11.60 -5.51 -8.65
C HIS A 99 -12.21 -5.82 -10.02
N GLN A 100 -11.38 -6.11 -11.03
CA GLN A 100 -11.80 -6.43 -12.40
C GLN A 100 -10.79 -7.37 -13.08
N PRO A 101 -10.89 -8.70 -12.89
CA PRO A 101 -9.99 -9.63 -13.54
C PRO A 101 -10.34 -9.79 -15.02
N SER A 102 -9.32 -9.85 -15.87
CA SER A 102 -9.50 -10.34 -17.23
C SER A 102 -9.84 -11.84 -17.21
N ALA A 103 -10.55 -12.32 -18.23
CA ALA A 103 -10.95 -13.73 -18.33
C ALA A 103 -9.76 -14.70 -18.19
N MET A 104 -8.60 -14.34 -18.75
CA MET A 104 -7.38 -15.15 -18.64
C MET A 104 -6.85 -15.22 -17.20
N LEU A 105 -6.85 -14.12 -16.47
CA LEU A 105 -6.37 -14.09 -15.09
C LEU A 105 -7.35 -14.80 -14.15
N PHE A 106 -8.66 -14.71 -14.42
CA PHE A 106 -9.70 -15.32 -13.60
C PHE A 106 -9.55 -16.85 -13.47
N GLN A 107 -9.19 -17.53 -14.57
CA GLN A 107 -8.98 -18.99 -14.57
C GLN A 107 -7.71 -19.44 -13.84
N ARG A 108 -6.82 -18.51 -13.45
CA ARG A 108 -5.57 -18.84 -12.74
C ARG A 108 -5.77 -19.06 -11.23
N PHE A 109 -6.94 -18.71 -10.69
CA PHE A 109 -7.25 -18.85 -9.28
C PHE A 109 -7.93 -20.17 -8.97
N ASP A 110 -7.55 -20.79 -7.86
CA ASP A 110 -8.13 -22.08 -7.44
C ASP A 110 -9.56 -21.89 -6.90
N ARG A 111 -9.75 -20.85 -6.07
CA ARG A 111 -11.02 -20.55 -5.38
C ARG A 111 -11.41 -19.10 -5.52
N LEU A 112 -12.72 -18.88 -5.59
CA LEU A 112 -13.34 -17.57 -5.64
C LEU A 112 -14.17 -17.34 -4.38
N LEU A 113 -13.89 -16.23 -3.69
CA LEU A 113 -14.79 -15.65 -2.71
C LEU A 113 -15.43 -14.41 -3.32
N LEU A 114 -16.71 -14.50 -3.63
CA LEU A 114 -17.46 -13.43 -4.27
C LEU A 114 -18.42 -12.79 -3.26
N MET A 115 -18.31 -11.48 -3.10
CA MET A 115 -19.02 -10.73 -2.07
C MET A 115 -19.99 -9.72 -2.69
N ALA A 116 -21.22 -9.72 -2.18
CA ALA A 116 -22.24 -8.73 -2.49
C ALA A 116 -22.16 -7.52 -1.56
N ARG A 117 -22.91 -6.47 -1.91
CA ARG A 117 -23.01 -5.24 -1.10
C ARG A 117 -23.39 -5.55 0.35
N GLY A 118 -22.71 -4.88 1.29
CA GLY A 118 -22.89 -5.12 2.72
C GLY A 118 -22.04 -6.27 3.27
N CYS A 119 -20.96 -6.63 2.57
CA CYS A 119 -20.00 -7.67 2.97
C CYS A 119 -20.64 -9.05 3.17
N LYS A 120 -21.67 -9.36 2.38
CA LYS A 120 -22.34 -10.66 2.41
C LYS A 120 -21.78 -11.56 1.31
N VAL A 121 -21.64 -12.84 1.60
CA VAL A 121 -21.14 -13.82 0.61
C VAL A 121 -22.23 -14.10 -0.41
N ALA A 122 -21.87 -14.08 -1.69
CA ALA A 122 -22.73 -14.50 -2.79
C ALA A 122 -22.32 -15.86 -3.35
N TYR A 123 -21.02 -16.18 -3.29
CA TYR A 123 -20.46 -17.46 -3.68
C TYR A 123 -19.10 -17.66 -3.01
N PHE A 124 -18.82 -18.88 -2.54
CA PHE A 124 -17.49 -19.30 -2.12
C PHE A 124 -17.21 -20.73 -2.52
N GLY A 125 -16.26 -20.94 -3.44
CA GLY A 125 -15.98 -22.27 -3.95
C GLY A 125 -14.89 -22.28 -5.01
N ASP A 126 -14.68 -23.44 -5.61
CA ASP A 126 -13.74 -23.61 -6.72
C ASP A 126 -14.29 -22.91 -7.98
N ILE A 127 -13.40 -22.40 -8.83
CA ILE A 127 -13.80 -21.77 -10.10
C ILE A 127 -14.19 -22.83 -11.14
N GLY A 128 -13.47 -23.97 -11.13
CA GLY A 128 -13.61 -25.04 -12.12
C GLY A 128 -12.81 -24.78 -13.40
N GLU A 129 -12.56 -25.83 -14.18
CA GLU A 129 -11.95 -25.68 -15.51
C GLU A 129 -12.82 -24.75 -16.36
N ASN A 130 -12.20 -23.77 -17.02
CA ASN A 130 -12.89 -22.75 -17.80
C ASN A 130 -14.03 -22.00 -17.09
N SER A 131 -14.01 -21.94 -15.75
CA SER A 131 -15.09 -21.33 -14.94
C SER A 131 -16.42 -22.09 -14.96
N GLU A 132 -16.45 -23.35 -15.38
CA GLU A 132 -17.70 -24.11 -15.52
C GLU A 132 -18.47 -24.26 -14.21
N THR A 133 -17.79 -24.59 -13.11
CA THR A 133 -18.44 -24.81 -11.80
C THR A 133 -19.15 -23.56 -11.28
N VAL A 134 -18.47 -22.41 -11.35
CA VAL A 134 -19.09 -21.15 -10.93
C VAL A 134 -20.19 -20.73 -11.90
N LEU A 135 -20.00 -20.91 -13.21
CA LEU A 135 -21.02 -20.57 -14.22
C LEU A 135 -22.25 -21.47 -14.13
N GLU A 136 -22.12 -22.73 -13.71
CA GLU A 136 -23.25 -23.63 -13.44
C GLU A 136 -24.08 -23.14 -12.24
N TYR A 137 -23.42 -22.82 -11.13
CA TYR A 137 -24.07 -22.28 -9.93
C TYR A 137 -24.91 -21.03 -10.24
N PHE A 138 -24.33 -20.08 -10.98
CA PHE A 138 -25.05 -18.87 -11.40
C PHE A 138 -26.06 -19.17 -12.53
N GLY A 139 -25.74 -20.01 -13.51
CA GLY A 139 -26.57 -20.28 -14.69
C GLY A 139 -27.86 -21.04 -14.44
N GLU A 140 -27.98 -21.75 -13.30
CA GLU A 140 -29.23 -22.35 -12.83
C GLU A 140 -30.19 -21.34 -12.17
N ARG A 141 -29.64 -20.26 -11.58
CA ARG A 141 -30.36 -19.34 -10.70
C ARG A 141 -30.53 -17.94 -11.33
N ALA A 142 -29.66 -17.58 -12.26
CA ALA A 142 -29.62 -16.29 -12.91
C ALA A 142 -30.67 -16.16 -14.04
N PRO A 143 -31.18 -14.94 -14.29
CA PRO A 143 -32.08 -14.65 -15.41
C PRO A 143 -31.44 -14.84 -16.79
N ARG A 144 -30.11 -14.76 -16.90
CA ARG A 144 -29.36 -14.99 -18.14
C ARG A 144 -28.14 -15.87 -17.85
N ARG A 145 -27.77 -16.71 -18.82
CA ARG A 145 -26.48 -17.43 -18.80
C ARG A 145 -25.37 -16.55 -19.37
N CYS A 146 -24.13 -16.83 -19.00
CA CYS A 146 -22.95 -16.21 -19.58
C CYS A 146 -22.81 -16.67 -21.04
N ASN A 147 -22.48 -15.74 -21.95
CA ASN A 147 -22.19 -16.09 -23.33
C ASN A 147 -20.75 -16.60 -23.47
N ASP A 148 -20.46 -17.44 -24.47
CA ASP A 148 -19.12 -18.00 -24.70
C ASP A 148 -18.04 -16.94 -24.99
N ALA A 149 -18.43 -15.78 -25.52
CA ALA A 149 -17.54 -14.66 -25.83
C ALA A 149 -17.44 -13.61 -24.70
N GLU A 150 -18.22 -13.77 -23.63
CA GLU A 150 -18.26 -12.84 -22.50
C GLU A 150 -17.26 -13.23 -21.43
N ASN A 151 -16.66 -12.25 -20.74
CA ASN A 151 -15.75 -12.52 -19.64
C ASN A 151 -16.55 -13.03 -18.42
N PRO A 152 -16.29 -14.27 -17.92
CA PRO A 152 -17.01 -14.81 -16.77
C PRO A 152 -16.93 -13.93 -15.52
N ALA A 153 -15.79 -13.27 -15.28
CA ALA A 153 -15.64 -12.41 -14.12
C ALA A 153 -16.53 -11.15 -14.19
N GLU A 154 -16.63 -10.54 -15.37
CA GLU A 154 -17.51 -9.39 -15.61
C GLU A 154 -18.98 -9.81 -15.51
N TYR A 155 -19.34 -10.95 -16.10
CA TYR A 155 -20.66 -11.54 -15.96
C TYR A 155 -21.05 -11.69 -14.48
N LEU A 156 -20.17 -12.28 -13.64
CA LEU A 156 -20.43 -12.49 -12.22
C LEU A 156 -20.59 -11.16 -11.44
N LEU A 157 -19.74 -10.18 -11.74
CA LEU A 157 -19.84 -8.85 -11.14
C LEU A 157 -21.11 -8.11 -11.55
N ASP A 158 -21.54 -8.24 -12.82
CA ASP A 158 -22.80 -7.69 -13.32
C ASP A 158 -24.03 -8.37 -12.70
N MET A 159 -23.94 -9.68 -12.44
CA MET A 159 -25.02 -10.43 -11.81
C MET A 159 -25.26 -10.00 -10.36
N ILE A 160 -24.20 -9.70 -9.63
CA ILE A 160 -24.27 -9.27 -8.21
C ILE A 160 -24.41 -7.75 -8.09
N GLY A 161 -23.91 -7.03 -9.11
CA GLY A 161 -24.13 -5.61 -9.27
C GLY A 161 -25.61 -5.31 -9.39
N ASN A 162 -26.08 -4.33 -8.62
CA ASN A 162 -27.48 -3.91 -8.63
C ASN A 162 -27.88 -3.16 -9.94
N THR A 163 -27.02 -3.23 -10.96
CA THR A 163 -27.08 -2.50 -12.23
C THR A 163 -28.26 -2.93 -13.10
N SER A 164 -28.76 -4.16 -12.91
CA SER A 164 -29.82 -4.74 -13.72
C SER A 164 -31.22 -4.68 -13.09
N GLY A 165 -31.40 -4.05 -11.92
CA GLY A 165 -32.73 -3.80 -11.33
C GLY A 165 -33.55 -5.04 -10.95
N HIS A 166 -32.96 -6.23 -11.06
CA HIS A 166 -33.58 -7.48 -10.64
C HIS A 166 -33.22 -7.74 -9.18
N GLY A 167 -34.19 -7.61 -8.27
CA GLY A 167 -34.02 -7.75 -6.82
C GLY A 167 -33.74 -9.17 -6.32
N PHE A 168 -32.76 -9.87 -6.92
CA PHE A 168 -32.28 -11.15 -6.42
C PHE A 168 -31.30 -10.94 -5.27
N ASP A 169 -31.67 -11.42 -4.08
CA ASP A 169 -30.80 -11.43 -2.91
C ASP A 169 -29.86 -12.65 -2.98
N TRP A 170 -28.77 -12.51 -3.74
CA TRP A 170 -27.72 -13.53 -3.88
C TRP A 170 -27.23 -14.09 -2.54
N PRO A 171 -27.00 -13.27 -1.49
CA PRO A 171 -26.71 -13.77 -0.15
C PRO A 171 -27.74 -14.76 0.39
N CYS A 172 -29.04 -14.49 0.24
CA CYS A 172 -30.10 -15.38 0.71
C CYS A 172 -30.15 -16.68 -0.09
N LEU A 173 -29.82 -16.63 -1.38
CA LEU A 173 -29.71 -17.83 -2.22
C LEU A 173 -28.50 -18.68 -1.83
N TRP A 174 -27.36 -18.04 -1.55
CA TRP A 174 -26.17 -18.71 -1.04
C TRP A 174 -26.46 -19.39 0.29
N ASP A 175 -27.05 -18.70 1.27
CA ASP A 175 -27.34 -19.29 2.60
C ASP A 175 -28.24 -20.53 2.53
N LYS A 176 -29.07 -20.67 1.49
CA LYS A 176 -29.96 -21.82 1.27
C LYS A 176 -29.34 -22.91 0.39
N SER A 177 -28.17 -22.65 -0.19
CA SER A 177 -27.56 -23.52 -1.19
C SER A 177 -26.93 -24.77 -0.56
N THR A 178 -26.75 -25.81 -1.35
CA THR A 178 -26.06 -27.04 -0.91
C THR A 178 -24.56 -26.77 -0.74
N GLU A 179 -24.01 -25.89 -1.56
CA GLU A 179 -22.61 -25.47 -1.58
C GLU A 179 -22.25 -24.73 -0.29
N ALA A 180 -23.12 -23.82 0.17
CA ALA A 180 -22.91 -23.12 1.44
C ALA A 180 -22.93 -24.07 2.64
N ASN A 181 -23.82 -25.07 2.63
CA ASN A 181 -23.86 -26.11 3.66
C ASN A 181 -22.61 -27.00 3.66
N GLN A 182 -22.04 -27.29 2.48
CA GLN A 182 -20.77 -28.02 2.39
C GLN A 182 -19.61 -27.19 2.96
N VAL A 183 -19.54 -25.91 2.61
CA VAL A 183 -18.53 -24.98 3.14
C VAL A 183 -18.66 -24.82 4.66
N SER A 184 -19.87 -24.65 5.19
CA SER A 184 -20.08 -24.50 6.63
C SER A 184 -19.72 -25.77 7.39
N THR A 185 -20.09 -26.94 6.88
CA THR A 185 -19.70 -28.24 7.45
C THR A 185 -18.18 -28.43 7.45
N GLU A 186 -17.53 -28.08 6.34
CA GLU A 186 -16.07 -28.15 6.22
C GLU A 186 -15.37 -27.18 7.19
N LEU A 187 -15.90 -25.96 7.33
CA LEU A 187 -15.41 -24.98 8.29
C LEU A 187 -15.56 -25.49 9.73
N GLU A 188 -16.71 -26.06 10.09
CA GLU A 188 -16.93 -26.69 11.40
C GLU A 188 -15.96 -27.83 11.66
N ARG A 189 -15.70 -28.69 10.66
CA ARG A 189 -14.71 -29.77 10.74
C ARG A 189 -13.31 -29.21 11.01
N ILE A 190 -12.89 -28.17 10.30
CA ILE A 190 -11.59 -27.51 10.50
C ILE A 190 -11.50 -26.94 11.91
N VAL A 191 -12.52 -26.21 12.36
CA VAL A 191 -12.57 -25.61 13.71
C VAL A 191 -12.51 -26.68 14.79
N GLN A 192 -13.22 -27.80 14.64
CA GLN A 192 -13.21 -28.92 15.58
C GLN A 192 -11.84 -29.63 15.60
N SER A 193 -11.22 -29.86 14.45
CA SER A 193 -9.87 -30.45 14.37
C SER A 193 -8.77 -29.54 14.91
N SER A 194 -9.03 -28.22 15.00
CA SER A 194 -8.06 -27.21 15.45
C SER A 194 -8.16 -26.91 16.96
N SER A 195 -9.05 -27.58 17.72
CA SER A 195 -9.22 -27.39 19.17
C SER A 195 -8.53 -28.53 19.98
N PRO A 196 -8.02 -28.27 21.19
CA PRO A 196 -6.63 -28.57 21.55
C PRO A 196 -6.44 -29.97 22.13
N LYS A 197 -6.00 -30.91 21.29
CA LYS A 197 -5.22 -32.07 21.75
C LYS A 197 -4.04 -32.25 20.79
N THR A 198 -2.87 -32.51 21.39
CA THR A 198 -1.57 -32.82 20.75
C THR A 198 -0.79 -31.67 20.09
N SER A 199 0.08 -31.07 20.90
CA SER A 199 1.50 -30.81 20.63
C SER A 199 2.01 -31.01 19.19
N HIS A 200 2.63 -29.94 18.66
CA HIS A 200 3.36 -29.78 17.39
C HIS A 200 2.51 -29.43 16.16
N GLY A 201 2.04 -28.18 16.07
CA GLY A 201 1.41 -27.67 14.86
C GLY A 201 0.98 -26.21 14.98
N ILE A 202 1.82 -25.32 14.45
CA ILE A 202 1.58 -23.91 14.06
C ILE A 202 0.83 -23.05 15.09
N ASP A 203 1.62 -22.22 15.78
CA ASP A 203 1.27 -21.16 16.74
C ASP A 203 0.33 -20.06 16.18
N VAL A 204 -0.88 -20.40 15.73
CA VAL A 204 -1.91 -19.40 15.38
C VAL A 204 -2.42 -18.69 16.66
N VAL A 205 -2.37 -19.37 17.81
CA VAL A 205 -2.79 -18.82 19.12
C VAL A 205 -1.71 -17.95 19.76
N GLN A 206 -0.43 -18.14 19.44
CA GLN A 206 0.67 -17.36 20.01
C GLN A 206 0.82 -15.97 19.36
N VAL A 207 0.25 -15.75 18.16
CA VAL A 207 0.13 -14.43 17.52
C VAL A 207 -0.64 -13.46 18.41
N ARG A 208 -1.58 -13.94 19.24
CA ARG A 208 -2.39 -13.08 20.12
C ARG A 208 -1.64 -12.61 21.38
N GLN A 209 -0.51 -13.23 21.75
CA GLN A 209 0.22 -12.92 22.99
C GLN A 209 1.51 -12.13 22.80
N ARG A 210 2.06 -12.03 21.59
CA ARG A 210 3.08 -11.01 21.30
C ARG A 210 2.32 -9.70 21.11
N GLY A 211 2.64 -8.67 21.90
CA GLY A 211 2.04 -7.35 21.74
C GLY A 211 2.12 -6.86 20.28
N ALA A 212 1.39 -5.80 19.93
CA ALA A 212 1.25 -5.31 18.55
C ALA A 212 2.57 -5.10 17.76
N TYR A 213 3.73 -5.12 18.43
CA TYR A 213 5.05 -5.00 17.84
C TYR A 213 5.96 -6.19 18.18
N GLN A 214 6.61 -6.74 17.17
CA GLN A 214 7.56 -7.86 17.31
C GLN A 214 8.91 -7.45 17.93
N VAL A 215 9.19 -6.15 18.04
CA VAL A 215 10.48 -5.58 18.49
C VAL A 215 10.21 -4.38 19.40
N PRO A 216 10.91 -4.19 20.53
CA PRO A 216 10.72 -3.04 21.41
C PRO A 216 11.13 -1.71 20.75
N LEU A 217 10.49 -0.61 21.18
CA LEU A 217 10.70 0.73 20.61
C LEU A 217 12.18 1.17 20.62
N ALA A 218 12.90 0.89 21.70
CA ALA A 218 14.31 1.26 21.84
C ALA A 218 15.21 0.64 20.75
N SER A 219 14.86 -0.54 20.25
CA SER A 219 15.59 -1.20 19.15
C SER A 219 15.13 -0.73 17.77
N GLN A 220 13.89 -0.23 17.64
CA GLN A 220 13.37 0.32 16.38
C GLN A 220 13.96 1.70 16.06
N LEU A 221 14.06 2.58 17.07
CA LEU A 221 14.55 3.96 16.93
C LEU A 221 15.88 4.09 16.18
N PRO A 222 16.98 3.40 16.55
CA PRO A 222 18.25 3.55 15.85
C PRO A 222 18.18 3.08 14.38
N ILE A 223 17.37 2.06 14.09
CA ILE A 223 17.20 1.53 12.73
C ILE A 223 16.44 2.54 11.86
N VAL A 224 15.33 3.07 12.36
CA VAL A 224 14.53 4.08 11.64
C VAL A 224 15.32 5.38 11.48
N PHE A 225 16.04 5.80 12.52
CA PHE A 225 16.90 6.97 12.47
C PHE A 225 17.99 6.86 11.41
N MET A 226 18.72 5.74 11.38
CA MET A 226 19.72 5.48 10.33
C MET A 226 19.10 5.43 8.93
N ARG A 227 17.90 4.82 8.79
CA ARG A 227 17.18 4.80 7.51
C ARG A 227 16.83 6.21 7.03
N ILE A 228 16.34 7.07 7.93
CA ILE A 228 16.02 8.48 7.62
C ILE A 228 17.28 9.26 7.25
N LEU A 229 18.39 9.08 7.99
CA LEU A 229 19.67 9.72 7.66
C LEU A 229 20.19 9.30 6.28
N GLN A 230 20.07 8.03 5.92
CA GLN A 230 20.42 7.54 4.58
C GLN A 230 19.52 8.13 3.49
N GLN A 231 18.22 8.22 3.73
CA GLN A 231 17.28 8.87 2.81
C GLN A 231 17.63 10.35 2.62
N TYR A 232 17.98 11.04 3.70
CA TYR A 232 18.47 12.41 3.66
C TYR A 232 19.77 12.54 2.88
N GLY A 233 20.78 11.71 3.17
CA GLY A 233 22.03 11.70 2.44
C GLY A 233 21.88 11.45 0.93
N ARG A 234 20.85 10.70 0.53
CA ARG A 234 20.53 10.46 -0.89
C ARG A 234 19.70 11.59 -1.53
N SER A 235 18.98 12.39 -0.74
CA SER A 235 18.17 13.53 -1.22
C SER A 235 18.98 14.84 -1.17
N THR A 236 20.00 14.92 -2.03
CA THR A 236 20.94 16.05 -2.06
C THR A 236 20.22 17.38 -2.31
N THR A 237 19.23 17.43 -3.21
CA THR A 237 18.55 18.67 -3.60
C THR A 237 17.82 19.35 -2.45
N TYR A 238 17.13 18.59 -1.60
CA TYR A 238 16.35 19.13 -0.49
C TYR A 238 17.25 19.71 0.60
N ILE A 239 18.25 18.93 1.01
CA ILE A 239 19.16 19.31 2.09
C ILE A 239 20.08 20.45 1.69
N THR A 240 20.64 20.40 0.49
CA THR A 240 21.48 21.50 -0.02
C THR A 240 20.70 22.80 -0.14
N SER A 241 19.42 22.76 -0.51
CA SER A 241 18.59 23.97 -0.58
C SER A 241 18.32 24.56 0.80
N LYS A 242 18.07 23.72 1.82
CA LYS A 242 17.95 24.18 3.21
C LYS A 242 19.24 24.78 3.75
N PHE A 243 20.38 24.12 3.54
CA PHE A 243 21.68 24.68 3.95
C PHE A 243 21.98 26.00 3.24
N ARG A 244 21.72 26.10 1.93
CA ARG A 244 21.90 27.36 1.19
C ARG A 244 21.01 28.48 1.75
N LEU A 245 19.74 28.20 2.02
CA LEU A 245 18.81 29.17 2.60
C LEU A 245 19.25 29.62 4.00
N ALA A 246 19.67 28.69 4.85
CA ALA A 246 20.18 28.99 6.20
C ALA A 246 21.43 29.88 6.14
N ILE A 247 22.44 29.46 5.37
CA ILE A 247 23.69 30.20 5.25
C ILE A 247 23.44 31.60 4.70
N ALA A 248 22.67 31.72 3.61
CA ALA A 248 22.37 33.00 2.99
C ALA A 248 21.57 33.93 3.93
N GLY A 249 20.54 33.43 4.60
CA GLY A 249 19.72 34.25 5.48
C GLY A 249 20.43 34.65 6.78
N THR A 250 21.22 33.75 7.38
CA THR A 250 22.03 34.10 8.55
C THR A 250 23.13 35.10 8.20
N LEU A 251 23.78 34.96 7.04
CA LEU A 251 24.73 35.97 6.55
C LEU A 251 24.02 37.32 6.33
N PHE A 252 22.85 37.32 5.67
CA PHE A 252 22.09 38.54 5.43
C PHE A 252 21.72 39.27 6.73
N ILE A 253 21.14 38.57 7.71
CA ILE A 253 20.80 39.15 9.02
C ILE A 253 22.06 39.64 9.75
N GLY A 254 23.14 38.85 9.73
CA GLY A 254 24.41 39.20 10.36
C GLY A 254 25.04 40.47 9.78
N PHE A 255 24.99 40.64 8.46
CA PHE A 255 25.48 41.86 7.79
C PHE A 255 24.56 43.06 8.00
N SER A 256 23.23 42.87 7.99
CA SER A 256 22.27 43.97 8.21
C SER A 256 22.38 44.61 9.59
N PHE A 257 22.76 43.85 10.62
CA PHE A 257 22.91 44.32 12.00
C PHE A 257 24.37 44.27 12.49
N PHE A 258 25.33 44.48 11.58
CA PHE A 258 26.75 44.41 11.91
C PHE A 258 27.14 45.53 12.90
N GLN A 259 27.69 45.15 14.06
CA GLN A 259 28.20 46.05 15.10
C GLN A 259 27.18 47.14 15.56
N PRO A 260 26.09 46.76 16.24
CA PRO A 260 24.99 47.70 16.55
C PRO A 260 25.31 48.76 17.62
N GLY A 261 26.47 48.70 18.28
CA GLY A 261 26.90 49.66 19.31
C GLY A 261 26.21 49.47 20.68
N GLN A 262 26.63 50.26 21.67
CA GLN A 262 26.16 50.18 23.08
C GLN A 262 24.99 51.13 23.39
N SER A 263 24.36 51.72 22.36
CA SER A 263 23.22 52.61 22.53
C SER A 263 21.91 51.82 22.72
N ILE A 264 20.86 52.47 23.23
CA ILE A 264 19.52 51.84 23.36
C ILE A 264 19.03 51.30 22.01
N LEU A 265 19.27 52.05 20.92
CA LEU A 265 18.99 51.62 19.54
C LEU A 265 19.83 50.39 19.13
N GLY A 266 21.10 50.35 19.56
CA GLY A 266 21.98 49.21 19.33
C GLY A 266 21.50 47.92 20.01
N ILE A 267 21.03 48.03 21.25
CA ILE A 267 20.43 46.90 21.99
C ILE A 267 19.14 46.43 21.30
N GLN A 268 18.28 47.35 20.85
CA GLN A 268 17.07 47.00 20.10
C GLN A 268 17.39 46.26 18.79
N ASN A 269 18.37 46.73 18.03
CA ASN A 269 18.85 46.09 16.80
C ASN A 269 19.42 44.68 17.05
N ALA A 270 20.15 44.48 18.15
CA ALA A 270 20.68 43.17 18.54
C ALA A 270 19.55 42.18 18.87
N ILE A 271 18.54 42.61 19.64
CA ILE A 271 17.38 41.78 19.97
C ILE A 271 16.59 41.40 18.72
N PHE A 272 16.38 42.35 17.80
CA PHE A 272 15.66 42.10 16.55
C PHE A 272 16.41 41.11 15.64
N SER A 273 17.74 41.21 15.56
CA SER A 273 18.58 40.26 14.84
C SER A 273 18.45 38.82 15.39
N ILE A 274 18.49 38.66 16.71
CA ILE A 274 18.32 37.35 17.37
C ILE A 274 16.92 36.79 17.07
N LEU A 275 15.87 37.60 17.19
CA LEU A 275 14.50 37.20 16.89
C LEU A 275 14.36 36.70 15.43
N MET A 276 14.96 37.41 14.48
CA MET A 276 14.90 37.05 13.05
C MET A 276 15.64 35.74 12.76
N VAL A 277 16.79 35.49 13.39
CA VAL A 277 17.50 34.20 13.26
C VAL A 277 16.69 33.07 13.88
N CYS A 278 16.08 33.27 15.05
CA CYS A 278 15.19 32.27 15.67
C CYS A 278 13.97 31.96 14.80
N ALA A 279 13.37 32.98 14.16
CA ALA A 279 12.26 32.79 13.23
C ALA A 279 12.66 31.97 12.00
N MET A 280 13.90 32.11 11.50
CA MET A 280 14.43 31.30 10.41
C MET A 280 14.62 29.82 10.79
N PHE A 281 14.87 29.50 12.06
CA PHE A 281 14.98 28.10 12.48
C PHE A 281 13.67 27.34 12.29
N SER A 282 12.54 28.02 12.48
CA SER A 282 11.20 27.45 12.23
C SER A 282 11.07 26.93 10.78
N SER A 283 11.54 27.67 9.78
CA SER A 283 11.46 27.25 8.38
C SER A 283 12.44 26.11 8.03
N LEU A 284 13.54 25.96 8.77
CA LEU A 284 14.46 24.81 8.63
C LEU A 284 13.86 23.52 9.19
N VAL A 285 13.16 23.63 10.33
CA VAL A 285 12.46 22.50 10.96
C VAL A 285 11.19 22.15 10.19
N GLN A 286 10.56 23.11 9.51
CA GLN A 286 9.37 22.87 8.73
C GLN A 286 9.66 21.86 7.61
N GLN A 287 9.11 20.66 7.78
CA GLN A 287 9.00 19.64 6.74
C GLN A 287 7.61 19.78 6.13
N SER A 288 7.38 20.86 5.39
CA SER A 288 6.19 20.92 4.55
C SER A 288 6.44 20.02 3.34
N GLU A 289 5.90 18.80 3.37
CA GLU A 289 5.73 17.95 2.17
C GLU A 289 4.56 18.43 1.29
N LEU A 290 4.19 19.71 1.44
CA LEU A 290 3.13 20.35 0.70
C LEU A 290 3.66 20.74 -0.68
N ALA A 291 3.01 20.24 -1.71
CA ALA A 291 3.20 20.75 -3.05
C ALA A 291 2.57 22.14 -3.12
N VAL A 292 3.39 23.16 -3.29
CA VAL A 292 2.95 24.55 -3.46
C VAL A 292 3.00 24.91 -4.93
N PHE A 293 1.89 25.36 -5.50
CA PHE A 293 1.81 25.80 -6.90
C PHE A 293 0.88 27.01 -7.04
N GLN A 294 0.98 27.71 -8.18
CA GLN A 294 0.14 28.87 -8.51
C GLN A 294 -1.02 28.41 -9.42
N PRO A 295 -2.27 28.77 -9.11
CA PRO A 295 -3.37 28.57 -10.04
C PRO A 295 -3.29 29.62 -11.18
N PRO A 296 -3.91 29.36 -12.34
CA PRO A 296 -4.08 30.35 -13.41
C PRO A 296 -4.79 31.62 -12.90
N ALA A 297 -4.54 32.75 -13.58
CA ALA A 297 -5.14 34.02 -13.21
C ALA A 297 -6.68 33.96 -13.29
N GLY A 298 -7.35 34.23 -12.16
CA GLY A 298 -8.82 34.20 -12.04
C GLY A 298 -9.37 32.94 -11.40
N ASP A 299 -8.56 31.90 -11.19
CA ASP A 299 -8.98 30.65 -10.54
C ASP A 299 -8.60 30.61 -9.05
N THR A 300 -9.43 29.91 -8.28
CA THR A 300 -9.10 29.52 -6.91
C THR A 300 -8.37 28.18 -6.91
N CYS A 301 -7.58 27.92 -5.88
CA CYS A 301 -6.93 26.62 -5.70
C CYS A 301 -7.93 25.45 -5.73
N GLY A 302 -9.12 25.67 -5.18
CA GLY A 302 -10.23 24.73 -5.22
C GLY A 302 -10.72 24.48 -6.64
N SER A 303 -11.09 25.54 -7.39
CA SER A 303 -11.59 25.39 -8.76
C SER A 303 -10.58 24.75 -9.69
N TYR A 304 -9.30 25.11 -9.56
CA TYR A 304 -8.23 24.55 -10.38
C TYR A 304 -7.94 23.07 -10.07
N MET A 305 -7.92 22.67 -8.80
CA MET A 305 -7.65 21.27 -8.41
C MET A 305 -8.87 20.36 -8.44
N GLN A 306 -10.07 20.91 -8.55
CA GLN A 306 -11.32 20.14 -8.54
C GLN A 306 -11.31 18.96 -9.53
N PRO A 307 -10.96 19.12 -10.83
CA PRO A 307 -10.91 17.98 -11.75
C PRO A 307 -9.89 16.92 -11.35
N TYR A 308 -8.76 17.34 -10.75
CA TYR A 308 -7.73 16.42 -10.28
C TYR A 308 -8.17 15.63 -9.04
N LEU A 309 -8.88 16.28 -8.10
CA LEU A 309 -9.42 15.64 -6.91
C LEU A 309 -10.59 14.69 -7.24
N GLU A 310 -11.44 15.07 -8.20
CA GLU A 310 -12.56 14.25 -8.68
C GLU A 310 -12.09 13.02 -9.48
N GLN A 311 -10.92 13.10 -10.13
CA GLN A 311 -10.26 11.96 -10.79
C GLN A 311 -9.60 10.95 -9.82
N GLY A 312 -9.81 11.11 -8.51
CA GLY A 312 -9.35 10.16 -7.50
C GLY A 312 -7.92 10.41 -7.01
N ALA A 313 -7.39 11.62 -7.17
CA ALA A 313 -6.07 11.95 -6.64
C ALA A 313 -6.00 11.78 -5.11
N THR A 314 -4.97 11.08 -4.65
CA THR A 314 -4.70 10.87 -3.23
C THR A 314 -4.10 12.13 -2.61
N GLY A 315 -4.80 12.73 -1.64
CA GLY A 315 -4.30 13.90 -0.91
C GLY A 315 -5.41 14.80 -0.40
N LYS A 316 -5.03 15.96 0.15
CA LYS A 316 -5.94 17.02 0.60
C LYS A 316 -5.38 18.39 0.25
N LEU A 317 -6.16 19.19 -0.45
CA LEU A 317 -5.90 20.61 -0.61
C LEU A 317 -6.23 21.34 0.70
N LEU A 318 -5.26 22.10 1.24
CA LEU A 318 -5.41 22.74 2.55
C LEU A 318 -6.05 24.13 2.47
N ASN A 319 -5.95 24.81 1.33
CA ASN A 319 -6.42 26.18 1.13
C ASN A 319 -7.26 26.35 -0.16
N PRO A 320 -8.43 25.70 -0.26
CA PRO A 320 -9.26 25.73 -1.46
C PRO A 320 -9.72 27.13 -1.87
N SER A 321 -9.92 28.04 -0.91
CA SER A 321 -10.39 29.41 -1.17
C SER A 321 -9.29 30.40 -1.58
N ALA A 322 -8.01 29.99 -1.58
CA ALA A 322 -6.92 30.88 -1.94
C ALA A 322 -6.83 31.06 -3.46
N ALA A 323 -6.47 32.26 -3.93
CA ALA A 323 -6.19 32.56 -5.34
C ALA A 323 -4.67 32.56 -5.65
N ALA A 324 -3.85 32.16 -4.69
CA ALA A 324 -2.40 32.09 -4.79
C ALA A 324 -1.84 31.08 -3.79
N ASN A 325 -0.66 30.51 -4.09
CA ASN A 325 0.07 29.58 -3.22
C ASN A 325 -0.77 28.38 -2.76
N CYS A 326 -1.34 27.63 -3.71
CA CYS A 326 -2.14 26.44 -3.42
C CYS A 326 -1.28 25.38 -2.73
N SER A 327 -1.66 24.99 -1.52
CA SER A 327 -0.95 24.06 -0.66
C SER A 327 -1.64 22.70 -0.69
N TYR A 328 -1.13 21.81 -1.52
CA TYR A 328 -1.64 20.45 -1.66
C TYR A 328 -0.81 19.46 -0.84
N CYS A 329 -1.45 18.73 0.06
CA CYS A 329 -0.83 17.63 0.77
C CYS A 329 -1.10 16.33 -0.02
N PRO A 330 -0.10 15.74 -0.70
CA PRO A 330 -0.30 14.51 -1.48
C PRO A 330 -0.52 13.27 -0.60
N LEU A 331 -0.43 13.43 0.73
CA LEU A 331 -0.57 12.37 1.71
C LEU A 331 -1.71 12.72 2.67
N ARG A 332 -2.61 11.78 2.91
CA ARG A 332 -3.76 11.89 3.82
C ARG A 332 -3.52 11.14 5.14
N TYR A 333 -2.71 10.08 5.11
CA TYR A 333 -2.30 9.25 6.25
C TYR A 333 -0.85 8.78 6.06
N ALA A 334 -0.14 8.47 7.15
CA ALA A 334 1.26 8.02 7.10
C ALA A 334 1.46 6.74 6.27
N ASP A 335 0.44 5.87 6.22
CA ASP A 335 0.44 4.65 5.42
C ASP A 335 0.51 4.93 3.91
N GLN A 336 0.17 6.14 3.47
CA GLN A 336 0.28 6.54 2.06
C GLN A 336 1.71 6.83 1.62
N ILE A 337 2.66 7.03 2.55
CA ILE A 337 4.09 7.04 2.21
C ILE A 337 4.53 5.65 1.77
N LEU A 338 3.97 4.59 2.40
CA LEU A 338 4.15 3.22 1.95
C LEU A 338 3.42 3.05 0.60
N ALA A 339 2.19 3.56 0.46
CA ALA A 339 1.42 3.51 -0.80
C ALA A 339 2.05 4.25 -2.00
N ARG A 340 2.89 5.27 -1.76
CA ARG A 340 3.60 6.03 -2.81
C ARG A 340 4.94 5.39 -3.18
N SER A 341 5.49 4.56 -2.30
CA SER A 341 6.43 3.50 -2.66
C SER A 341 5.74 2.23 -3.18
N ASP A 342 4.41 2.17 -3.06
CA ASP A 342 3.50 1.25 -3.74
C ASP A 342 3.03 1.84 -5.10
#